data_AF-U6DJA8-F1
#
_entry.id   AF-U6DJA8-F1
#
_cell.length_a   1.000
_cell.length_b   1.000
_cell.length_c   1.000
_cell.angle_alpha   90.00
_cell.angle_beta   90.00
_cell.angle_gamma   90.00
#
_symmetry.space_group_name_H-M   'P 1'
#
loop_
_entity.id
_entity.type
_entity.pdbx_description
1 polymer ?
#
loop_
_entity_poly.entity_id
_entity_poly.type
_entity_poly.pdbx_seq_one_letter_code
_entity_poly.pdbx_strand_id
1 'polypeptide(L)'
;SLSYLGGPSQPLRGCLHAATLNGRNLLRPLTPGVHEGCAEEFSADDSVALGFSGPHSLAAFPAWSTREEGTLEFILTTQSQQAPLAFQAGGQHGDFLYADIFEGHLRAVVEKGQGTVLLHNSVPVADGQPHEVSVHVDAHQLEISVDQYPTRTSNR
;
A
#
# COMPACT_ATOMS: atom_id res chain seq x y z
N SER A 1 24.74 -33.40 26.56
CA SER A 1 24.00 -32.31 25.89
C SER A 1 23.85 -32.69 24.43
N LEU A 2 22.64 -32.84 23.91
CA LEU A 2 22.40 -33.24 22.51
C LEU A 2 22.66 -32.03 21.60
N SER A 3 23.76 -32.06 20.86
CA SER A 3 24.35 -30.93 20.11
C SER A 3 23.63 -30.54 18.82
N TYR A 4 22.48 -31.13 18.49
CA TYR A 4 21.74 -30.87 17.26
C TYR A 4 20.51 -29.96 17.43
N LEU A 5 20.13 -29.62 18.66
CA LEU A 5 19.06 -28.65 18.92
C LEU A 5 19.72 -27.30 19.23
N GLY A 6 19.92 -26.49 18.19
CA GLY A 6 20.50 -25.13 18.26
C GLY A 6 19.61 -24.09 18.95
N GLY A 7 18.92 -24.48 20.01
CA GLY A 7 17.90 -23.68 20.71
C GLY A 7 16.49 -23.86 20.13
N PRO A 8 15.46 -23.44 20.88
CA PRO A 8 14.09 -23.45 20.38
C PRO A 8 13.94 -22.48 19.20
N SER A 9 13.14 -22.86 18.20
CA SER A 9 12.71 -21.94 17.15
C SER A 9 11.89 -20.79 17.74
N GLN A 10 11.91 -19.63 17.10
CA GLN A 10 11.00 -18.53 17.48
C GLN A 10 9.55 -19.00 17.37
N PRO A 11 8.67 -18.66 18.34
CA PRO A 11 7.27 -19.03 18.29
C PRO A 11 6.60 -18.37 17.07
N LEU A 12 5.69 -19.09 16.44
CA LEU A 12 4.84 -18.53 15.39
C LEU A 12 3.98 -17.41 15.99
N ARG A 13 4.04 -16.22 15.41
CA ARG A 13 3.12 -15.11 15.69
C ARG A 13 2.24 -14.89 14.47
N GLY A 14 1.00 -15.39 14.53
CA GLY A 14 0.06 -15.36 13.42
C GLY A 14 -0.94 -16.51 13.50
N CYS A 15 -1.60 -16.82 12.38
CA CYS A 15 -2.67 -17.79 12.33
C CYS A 15 -2.33 -18.99 11.46
N LEU A 16 -2.78 -20.17 11.88
CA LEU A 16 -2.69 -21.40 11.12
C LEU A 16 -4.03 -21.66 10.44
N HIS A 17 -4.04 -21.69 9.12
CA HIS A 17 -5.25 -22.02 8.36
C HIS A 17 -5.51 -23.54 8.31
N ALA A 18 -4.45 -24.35 8.24
CA ALA A 18 -4.55 -25.80 8.23
C ALA A 18 -3.37 -26.45 8.97
N ALA A 19 -3.65 -27.45 9.80
CA ALA A 19 -2.63 -28.33 10.37
C ALA A 19 -3.18 -29.75 10.45
N THR A 20 -2.50 -30.70 9.81
CA THR A 20 -2.90 -32.11 9.84
C THR A 20 -1.73 -33.01 10.22
N LEU A 21 -2.03 -34.07 10.97
CA LEU A 21 -1.07 -35.12 11.28
C LEU A 21 -1.74 -36.47 11.05
N ASN A 22 -1.18 -37.27 10.14
CA ASN A 22 -1.72 -38.60 9.77
C ASN A 22 -3.22 -38.54 9.41
N GLY A 23 -3.62 -37.54 8.64
CA GLY A 23 -5.01 -37.33 8.22
C GLY A 23 -5.94 -36.76 9.30
N ARG A 24 -5.45 -36.41 10.49
CA ARG A 24 -6.23 -35.80 11.56
C ARG A 24 -6.01 -34.30 11.59
N ASN A 25 -7.10 -33.51 11.60
CA ASN A 25 -7.04 -32.07 11.77
C ASN A 25 -6.65 -31.71 13.22
N LEU A 26 -5.50 -31.07 13.38
CA LEU A 26 -4.95 -30.62 14.67
C LEU A 26 -5.58 -29.30 15.15
N LEU A 27 -6.21 -28.53 14.26
CA LEU A 27 -6.86 -27.26 14.59
C LEU A 27 -8.32 -27.43 15.04
N ARG A 28 -8.83 -28.68 15.04
CA ARG A 28 -10.20 -28.95 15.48
C ARG A 28 -10.32 -28.67 16.99
N PRO A 29 -11.29 -27.84 17.43
CA PRO A 29 -11.52 -27.57 18.84
C PRO A 29 -11.70 -28.86 19.65
N LEU A 30 -10.93 -29.01 20.73
CA LEU A 30 -11.02 -30.16 21.64
C LEU A 30 -12.09 -29.96 22.72
N THR A 31 -12.48 -28.71 22.97
CA THR A 31 -13.47 -28.33 24.00
C THR A 31 -14.41 -27.24 23.47
N PRO A 32 -15.66 -27.20 23.94
CA PRO A 32 -16.55 -26.05 23.72
C PRO A 32 -15.91 -24.76 24.23
N GLY A 33 -16.05 -23.66 23.48
CA GLY A 33 -15.56 -22.34 23.89
C GLY A 33 -14.21 -21.92 23.30
N VAL A 34 -13.56 -22.75 22.47
CA VAL A 34 -12.42 -22.32 21.65
C VAL A 34 -12.93 -21.75 20.33
N HIS A 35 -12.65 -20.48 20.06
CA HIS A 35 -13.03 -19.83 18.80
C HIS A 35 -12.21 -20.42 17.65
N GLU A 36 -12.87 -20.90 16.60
CA GLU A 36 -12.21 -21.29 15.35
C GLU A 36 -11.85 -20.04 14.56
N GLY A 37 -10.68 -20.06 13.92
CA GLY A 37 -10.22 -18.97 13.07
C GLY A 37 -9.03 -18.21 13.63
N CYS A 38 -8.75 -17.08 12.99
CA CYS A 38 -7.65 -16.21 13.36
C CYS A 38 -8.12 -15.24 14.44
N ALA A 39 -7.27 -14.98 15.45
CA ALA A 39 -7.60 -13.96 16.44
C ALA A 39 -7.66 -12.59 15.76
N GLU A 40 -8.52 -11.69 16.26
CA GLU A 40 -8.78 -10.38 15.64
C GLU A 40 -7.51 -9.55 15.52
N GLU A 41 -6.55 -9.72 16.44
CA GLU A 41 -5.25 -9.04 16.44
C GLU A 41 -4.36 -9.42 15.25
N PHE A 42 -4.72 -10.46 14.50
CA PHE A 42 -4.04 -10.93 13.30
C PHE A 42 -4.94 -10.83 12.05
N SER A 43 -6.13 -10.24 12.17
CA SER A 43 -6.97 -9.84 11.04
C SER A 43 -6.86 -8.33 10.82
N ALA A 44 -6.84 -7.93 9.56
CA ALA A 44 -6.87 -6.52 9.15
C ALA A 44 -7.88 -6.39 8.01
N ASP A 45 -8.79 -5.44 8.14
CA ASP A 45 -9.66 -5.01 7.05
C ASP A 45 -9.10 -3.76 6.37
N ASP A 46 -9.89 -3.14 5.49
CA ASP A 46 -9.52 -1.93 4.75
C ASP A 46 -9.42 -0.67 5.64
N SER A 47 -9.89 -0.72 6.88
CA SER A 47 -9.77 0.38 7.84
C SER A 47 -8.44 0.38 8.60
N VAL A 48 -7.68 -0.72 8.53
CA VAL A 48 -6.39 -0.85 9.22
C VAL A 48 -5.25 -0.33 8.34
N ALA A 49 -4.55 0.68 8.83
CA ALA A 49 -3.43 1.29 8.12
C ALA A 49 -2.26 0.33 7.91
N LEU A 50 -1.62 0.41 6.74
CA LEU A 50 -0.37 -0.28 6.44
C LEU A 50 0.83 0.58 6.85
N GLY A 51 1.79 -0.03 7.53
CA GLY A 51 3.04 0.61 7.94
C GLY A 51 4.23 0.19 7.09
N PHE A 52 4.92 1.17 6.48
CA PHE A 52 6.15 0.96 5.73
C PHE A 52 7.35 1.43 6.56
N SER A 53 7.86 0.57 7.44
CA SER A 53 8.88 0.92 8.45
C SER A 53 10.31 1.04 7.91
N GLY A 54 10.56 0.66 6.66
CA GLY A 54 11.90 0.69 6.08
C GLY A 54 11.89 0.86 4.56
N PRO A 55 13.05 1.17 3.97
CA PRO A 55 13.17 1.54 2.54
C PRO A 55 12.89 0.39 1.56
N HIS A 56 12.75 -0.84 2.07
CA HIS A 56 12.45 -2.03 1.28
C HIS A 56 11.06 -2.61 1.61
N SER A 57 10.30 -1.95 2.49
CA SER A 57 8.91 -2.33 2.76
C SER A 57 8.06 -1.95 1.56
N LEU A 58 7.39 -2.93 0.96
CA LEU A 58 6.48 -2.74 -0.16
C LEU A 58 5.26 -3.66 -0.03
N ALA A 59 4.16 -3.24 -0.63
CA ALA A 59 2.97 -4.03 -0.80
C ALA A 59 2.58 -4.01 -2.29
N ALA A 60 2.07 -5.13 -2.78
CA ALA A 60 1.56 -5.23 -4.14
C ALA A 60 0.04 -5.40 -4.08
N PHE A 61 -0.67 -4.54 -4.80
CA PHE A 61 -2.12 -4.59 -4.96
C PHE A 61 -2.47 -5.14 -6.34
N PRO A 62 -3.69 -5.66 -6.53
CA PRO A 62 -4.19 -5.98 -7.86
C PRO A 62 -4.01 -4.78 -8.80
N ALA A 63 -3.47 -5.05 -10.00
CA ALA A 63 -3.24 -3.99 -10.97
C ALA A 63 -4.55 -3.31 -11.36
N TRP A 64 -4.48 -2.00 -11.54
CA TRP A 64 -5.60 -1.21 -11.96
C TRP A 64 -6.02 -1.55 -13.39
N SER A 65 -7.28 -1.93 -13.58
CA SER A 65 -7.82 -2.30 -14.89
C SER A 65 -8.63 -1.20 -15.56
N THR A 66 -8.32 0.08 -15.32
CA THR A 66 -9.05 1.18 -15.95
C THR A 66 -8.46 1.57 -17.30
N ARG A 67 -9.34 1.96 -18.23
CA ARG A 67 -8.95 2.34 -19.61
C ARG A 67 -9.03 3.84 -19.89
N GLU A 68 -9.88 4.56 -19.16
CA GLU A 68 -10.19 5.97 -19.45
C GLU A 68 -9.91 6.89 -18.26
N GLU A 69 -10.28 6.46 -17.04
CA GLU A 69 -10.10 7.26 -15.83
C GLU A 69 -9.71 6.39 -14.64
N GLY A 70 -9.12 7.02 -13.63
CA GLY A 70 -8.75 6.34 -12.42
C GLY A 70 -8.36 7.30 -11.31
N THR A 71 -8.78 6.98 -10.08
CA THR A 71 -8.30 7.59 -8.84
C THR A 71 -7.53 6.62 -7.91
N LEU A 72 -6.38 7.06 -7.41
CA LEU A 72 -5.67 6.47 -6.27
C LEU A 72 -5.93 7.33 -5.03
N GLU A 73 -6.52 6.73 -4.00
CA GLU A 73 -6.92 7.43 -2.76
C GLU A 73 -6.41 6.72 -1.52
N PHE A 74 -5.85 7.49 -0.58
CA PHE A 74 -5.36 6.98 0.71
C PHE A 74 -5.19 8.10 1.74
N ILE A 75 -5.14 7.72 3.01
CA ILE A 75 -4.69 8.60 4.10
C ILE A 75 -3.20 8.37 4.32
N LEU A 76 -2.42 9.45 4.29
CA LEU A 76 -0.97 9.42 4.46
C LEU A 76 -0.57 10.01 5.82
N THR A 77 0.28 9.32 6.57
CA THR A 77 0.95 9.86 7.76
C THR A 77 2.44 9.58 7.66
N THR A 78 3.26 10.62 7.59
CA THR A 78 4.70 10.47 7.35
C THR A 78 5.50 11.68 7.84
N GLN A 79 6.76 11.46 8.19
CA GLN A 79 7.76 12.52 8.41
C GLN A 79 8.88 12.46 7.35
N SER A 80 8.76 11.55 6.38
CA SER A 80 9.77 11.40 5.35
C SER A 80 9.66 12.52 4.33
N GLN A 81 10.78 13.20 4.07
CA GLN A 81 10.87 14.24 3.05
C GLN A 81 10.95 13.67 1.63
N GLN A 82 11.30 12.38 1.51
CA GLN A 82 11.50 11.68 0.24
C GLN A 82 11.04 10.23 0.39
N ALA A 83 10.00 9.82 -0.33
CA ALA A 83 9.48 8.46 -0.26
C ALA A 83 8.64 8.10 -1.49
N PRO A 84 8.94 7.01 -2.21
CA PRO A 84 8.01 6.43 -3.17
C PRO A 84 6.72 6.01 -2.46
N LEU A 85 5.56 6.34 -3.02
CA LEU A 85 4.25 5.98 -2.46
C LEU A 85 3.56 4.92 -3.32
N ALA A 86 3.50 5.13 -4.63
CA ALA A 86 2.85 4.21 -5.54
C ALA A 86 3.55 4.18 -6.89
N PHE A 87 3.58 3.00 -7.50
CA PHE A 87 4.05 2.81 -8.87
C PHE A 87 3.16 1.79 -9.57
N GLN A 88 2.76 2.12 -10.78
CA GLN A 88 2.12 1.17 -11.68
C GLN A 88 2.67 1.35 -13.09
N ALA A 89 3.22 0.28 -13.65
CA ALA A 89 3.53 0.22 -15.07
C ALA A 89 2.25 -0.02 -15.89
N GLY A 90 2.14 0.68 -17.01
CA GLY A 90 1.08 0.55 -18.01
C GLY A 90 1.59 -0.04 -19.32
N GLY A 91 0.78 -0.92 -19.93
CA GLY A 91 0.92 -1.32 -21.33
C GLY A 91 2.31 -1.87 -21.75
N GLN A 92 2.63 -1.73 -23.04
CA GLN A 92 3.90 -2.18 -23.63
C GLN A 92 4.86 -1.03 -24.01
N HIS A 93 4.44 0.22 -23.93
CA HIS A 93 5.22 1.37 -24.42
C HIS A 93 5.87 2.23 -23.32
N GLY A 94 6.00 1.69 -22.11
CA GLY A 94 6.60 2.42 -21.00
C GLY A 94 5.66 3.46 -20.39
N ASP A 95 4.35 3.29 -20.56
CA ASP A 95 3.35 4.07 -19.83
C ASP A 95 3.50 3.76 -18.33
N PHE A 96 3.27 4.75 -17.47
CA PHE A 96 3.30 4.51 -16.03
C PHE A 96 2.56 5.60 -15.26
N LEU A 97 2.19 5.26 -14.04
CA LEU A 97 1.84 6.20 -12.98
C LEU A 97 2.84 6.02 -11.84
N TYR A 98 3.36 7.13 -11.34
CA TYR A 98 4.24 7.17 -10.20
C TYR A 98 3.84 8.32 -9.27
N ALA A 99 3.74 8.05 -7.98
CA ALA A 99 3.49 9.06 -6.95
C ALA A 99 4.55 8.94 -5.86
N ASP A 100 5.10 10.08 -5.44
CA ASP A 100 6.09 10.15 -4.38
C ASP A 100 5.97 11.41 -3.53
N ILE A 101 6.65 11.36 -2.39
CA ILE A 101 6.96 12.55 -1.61
C ILE A 101 8.29 13.09 -2.12
N PHE A 102 8.32 14.36 -2.49
CA PHE A 102 9.50 15.08 -2.91
C PHE A 102 9.58 16.39 -2.15
N GLU A 103 10.69 16.60 -1.43
CA GLU A 103 10.89 17.78 -0.56
C GLU A 103 9.71 18.01 0.40
N GLY A 104 9.15 16.93 0.94
CA GLY A 104 8.06 16.97 1.92
C GLY A 104 6.67 17.23 1.34
N HIS A 105 6.53 17.27 0.02
CA HIS A 105 5.29 17.56 -0.70
C HIS A 105 4.93 16.41 -1.64
N LEU A 106 3.66 16.31 -2.00
CA LEU A 106 3.19 15.26 -2.90
C LEU A 106 3.48 15.61 -4.37
N ARG A 107 4.03 14.64 -5.09
CA ARG A 107 4.30 14.73 -6.53
C ARG A 107 3.78 13.48 -7.24
N ALA A 108 3.23 13.67 -8.43
CA ALA A 108 2.83 12.59 -9.31
C ALA A 108 3.38 12.80 -10.73
N VAL A 109 3.77 11.70 -11.35
CA VAL A 109 4.31 11.63 -12.70
C VAL A 109 3.53 10.58 -13.46
N VAL A 110 3.04 10.94 -14.65
CA VAL A 110 2.29 10.02 -15.51
C VAL A 110 2.84 10.10 -16.93
N GLU A 111 3.10 8.94 -17.52
CA GLU A 111 3.42 8.79 -18.95
C GLU A 111 2.28 8.04 -19.64
N LYS A 112 1.75 8.62 -20.72
CA LYS A 112 0.60 8.08 -21.49
C LYS A 112 0.93 7.95 -22.98
N GLY A 113 2.14 7.50 -23.31
CA GLY A 113 2.63 7.30 -24.67
C GLY A 113 2.79 8.56 -25.54
N GLN A 114 2.28 9.71 -25.10
CA GLN A 114 2.34 11.01 -25.77
C GLN A 114 3.23 12.02 -25.03
N GLY A 115 3.86 11.61 -23.94
CA GLY A 115 4.77 12.44 -23.15
C GLY A 115 4.48 12.38 -21.65
N THR A 116 5.49 12.78 -20.88
CA THR A 116 5.46 12.74 -19.43
C THR A 116 4.84 14.02 -18.88
N VAL A 117 3.85 13.85 -17.99
CA VAL A 117 3.24 14.92 -17.22
C VAL A 117 3.70 14.79 -15.77
N LEU A 118 4.12 15.89 -15.17
CA LEU A 118 4.51 15.98 -13.76
C LEU A 118 3.68 17.06 -13.07
N LEU A 119 3.10 16.72 -11.93
CA LEU A 119 2.45 17.68 -11.04
C LEU A 119 3.02 17.59 -9.63
N HIS A 120 3.02 18.75 -8.99
CA HIS A 120 3.46 18.94 -7.62
C HIS A 120 2.37 19.70 -6.86
N ASN A 121 1.94 19.18 -5.73
CA ASN A 121 1.00 19.86 -4.84
C ASN A 121 1.79 20.69 -3.81
N SER A 122 1.34 21.91 -3.50
CA SER A 122 2.04 22.81 -2.58
C SER A 122 1.76 22.57 -1.09
N VAL A 123 0.86 21.64 -0.75
CA VAL A 123 0.56 21.30 0.65
C VAL A 123 1.67 20.39 1.20
N PRO A 124 2.33 20.76 2.32
CA PRO A 124 3.30 19.89 2.96
C PRO A 124 2.60 18.69 3.60
N VAL A 125 3.18 17.49 3.44
CA VAL A 125 2.63 16.23 3.96
C VAL A 125 3.58 15.50 4.92
N ALA A 126 4.82 15.98 5.06
CA ALA A 126 5.87 15.34 5.85
C ALA A 126 5.95 15.89 7.29
N ASP A 127 4.81 16.14 7.93
CA ASP A 127 4.70 16.75 9.27
C ASP A 127 4.28 15.73 10.36
N GLY A 128 4.06 14.46 9.99
CA GLY A 128 3.61 13.40 10.87
C GLY A 128 2.12 13.44 11.20
N GLN A 129 1.33 14.28 10.55
CA GLN A 129 -0.14 14.31 10.65
C GLN A 129 -0.78 13.48 9.53
N PRO A 130 -2.04 13.05 9.70
CA PRO A 130 -2.80 12.41 8.63
C PRO A 130 -3.24 13.44 7.58
N HIS A 131 -2.97 13.15 6.31
CA HIS A 131 -3.43 13.91 5.15
C HIS A 131 -4.29 13.03 4.24
N GLU A 132 -5.39 13.57 3.72
CA GLU A 132 -6.20 12.93 2.69
C GLU A 132 -5.56 13.18 1.32
N VAL A 133 -5.16 12.11 0.64
CA VAL A 133 -4.48 12.16 -0.66
C VAL A 133 -5.35 11.52 -1.73
N SER A 134 -5.52 12.23 -2.85
CA SER A 134 -6.14 11.70 -4.07
C SER A 134 -5.29 12.06 -5.29
N VAL A 135 -4.99 11.07 -6.12
CA VAL A 135 -4.35 11.24 -7.43
C VAL A 135 -5.32 10.74 -8.49
N HIS A 136 -5.91 11.68 -9.22
CA HIS A 136 -6.87 11.40 -10.28
C HIS A 136 -6.23 11.58 -11.65
N VAL A 137 -6.47 10.61 -12.53
CA VAL A 137 -5.94 10.54 -13.89
C VAL A 137 -7.06 10.17 -14.83
N ASP A 138 -7.30 10.98 -15.85
CA ASP A 138 -8.22 10.65 -16.94
C ASP A 138 -7.56 10.89 -18.32
N ALA A 139 -8.28 10.72 -19.42
CA ALA A 139 -7.74 10.94 -20.77
C ALA A 139 -7.16 12.35 -21.02
N HIS A 140 -7.55 13.34 -20.20
CA HIS A 140 -7.29 14.76 -20.44
C HIS A 140 -6.45 15.42 -19.34
N GLN A 141 -6.52 14.95 -18.10
CA GLN A 141 -5.88 15.61 -16.96
C GLN A 141 -5.19 14.63 -16.01
N LEU A 142 -4.23 15.20 -15.28
CA LEU A 142 -3.72 14.69 -14.02
C LEU A 142 -4.14 15.72 -12.96
N GLU A 143 -4.64 15.24 -11.83
CA GLU A 143 -4.97 16.05 -10.65
C GLU A 143 -4.42 15.37 -9.40
N ILE A 144 -3.82 16.17 -8.51
CA ILE A 144 -3.35 15.77 -7.19
C ILE A 144 -4.07 16.64 -6.17
N SER A 145 -4.80 16.03 -5.25
CA SER A 145 -5.44 16.70 -4.11
C SER A 145 -4.79 16.25 -2.81
N VAL A 146 -4.50 17.22 -1.94
CA VAL A 146 -4.08 17.00 -0.55
C VAL A 146 -5.00 17.84 0.33
N ASP A 147 -5.71 17.22 1.28
CA ASP A 147 -6.64 17.88 2.20
C ASP A 147 -7.62 18.85 1.51
N GLN A 148 -8.19 18.43 0.38
CA GLN A 148 -9.13 19.22 -0.44
C GLN A 148 -8.49 20.40 -1.21
N TYR A 149 -7.17 20.48 -1.27
CA TYR A 149 -6.44 21.46 -2.09
C TYR A 149 -5.92 20.81 -3.38
N PRO A 150 -6.65 20.91 -4.51
CA PRO A 150 -6.26 20.28 -5.77
C PRO A 150 -5.22 21.10 -6.54
N THR A 151 -4.31 20.39 -7.21
CA THR A 151 -3.39 20.89 -8.24
C THR A 151 -3.59 20.04 -9.48
N ARG A 152 -3.87 20.65 -10.63
CA ARG A 152 -4.16 19.95 -11.89
C ARG A 152 -3.44 20.55 -13.08
N THR A 153 -3.25 19.75 -14.13
CA THR A 153 -2.75 20.25 -15.42
C THR A 153 -3.79 21.12 -16.10
N SER A 154 -3.38 22.23 -16.73
CA SER A 154 -4.29 22.98 -17.60
C SER A 154 -4.36 22.31 -18.97
N ASN A 155 -5.54 21.87 -19.39
CA ASN A 155 -5.81 21.61 -20.80
C ASN A 155 -5.63 22.92 -21.58
N ARG A 156 -4.74 22.92 -22.57
CA ARG A 156 -4.76 23.91 -23.65
C ARG A 156 -5.32 23.25 -24.89
#